data_AF-A0A927ISN0-F1
#
_entry.id   AF-A0A927ISN0-F1
#
_cell.length_a   1.000
_cell.length_b   1.000
_cell.length_c   1.000
_cell.angle_alpha   90.00
_cell.angle_beta   90.00
_cell.angle_gamma   90.00
#
_symmetry.space_group_name_H-M   'P 1'
#
loop_
_entity.id
_entity.type
_entity.pdbx_description
1 polymer ?
#
loop_
_entity_poly.entity_id
_entity_poly.type
_entity_poly.pdbx_seq_one_letter_code
_entity_poly.pdbx_strand_id
1 'polypeptide(L)' 'MKIFNQIALFFVVLYSVIIIMNTYLGQIDKIQSNVVIFLMNGFAYIVSSIELENEKNPDIKVEG' A
#
# COMPACT_ATOMS: atom_id res chain seq x y z
N MET A 1 -4.35 7.45 -12.39
CA MET A 1 -4.75 6.02 -12.30
C MET A 1 -3.58 5.03 -12.41
N LYS A 2 -2.62 5.16 -13.34
CA LYS A 2 -1.50 4.20 -13.48
C LYS A 2 -0.62 4.09 -12.22
N ILE A 3 -0.30 5.20 -11.57
CA ILE A 3 0.54 5.23 -10.34
C ILE A 3 -0.16 4.54 -9.17
N PHE A 4 -1.43 4.86 -8.89
CA PHE A 4 -2.20 4.19 -7.84
C PHE A 4 -2.31 2.68 -8.07
N ASN A 5 -2.55 2.24 -9.30
CA ASN A 5 -2.60 0.82 -9.64
C ASN A 5 -1.25 0.12 -9.39
N GLN A 6 -0.14 0.77 -9.73
CA GLN A 6 1.20 0.23 -9.52
C GLN A 6 1.56 0.14 -8.03
N ILE A 7 1.16 1.14 -7.23
CA ILE A 7 1.32 1.13 -5.77
C ILE A 7 0.47 0.02 -5.15
N ALA A 8 -0.80 -0.11 -5.54
CA ALA A 8 -1.67 -1.19 -5.07
C ALA A 8 -1.09 -2.57 -5.38
N LEU A 9 -0.60 -2.77 -6.61
CA LEU A 9 0.04 -4.02 -7.03
C LEU A 9 1.27 -4.36 -6.16
N PHE A 10 2.11 -3.36 -5.86
CA PHE A 10 3.27 -3.54 -4.99
C PHE A 10 2.86 -4.02 -3.59
N PHE A 11 1.85 -3.39 -2.98
CA PHE A 11 1.36 -3.79 -1.66
C PHE A 11 0.74 -5.20 -1.66
N VAL A 12 0.02 -5.58 -2.71
CA VAL A 12 -0.54 -6.93 -2.87
C VAL A 12 0.57 -7.98 -2.94
N VAL A 13 1.61 -7.75 -3.74
CA VAL A 13 2.73 -8.68 -3.85
C VAL A 13 3.50 -8.78 -2.54
N LEU A 14 3.80 -7.65 -1.90
CA LEU A 14 4.51 -7.58 -0.63
C LEU A 14 3.75 -8.34 0.48
N TYR A 15 2.45 -8.09 0.59
CA TYR A 15 1.59 -8.76 1.57
C TYR A 15 1.52 -10.28 1.32
N SER A 16 1.45 -10.70 0.06
CA SER A 16 1.45 -12.11 -0.31
C SER A 16 2.74 -12.82 0.12
N VAL A 17 3.90 -12.20 -0.12
CA VAL A 17 5.21 -12.75 0.31
C VAL A 17 5.26 -12.91 1.83
N ILE A 18 4.74 -11.93 2.57
CA ILE A 18 4.73 -11.94 4.04
C ILE A 18 3.81 -13.02 4.59
N ILE A 19 2.60 -13.19 4.04
CA ILE A 19 1.70 -14.28 4.44
C ILE A 19 2.36 -15.64 4.19
N ILE A 20 2.97 -15.81 3.02
CA ILE A 20 3.64 -17.06 2.65
C ILE A 20 4.76 -17.36 3.65
N MET A 21 5.64 -16.39 3.94
CA MET A 21 6.71 -16.57 4.92
C MET A 21 6.18 -16.92 6.31
N ASN A 22 5.17 -16.20 6.81
CA ASN A 22 4.59 -16.48 8.13
C ASN A 22 3.92 -17.86 8.21
N THR A 23 3.30 -18.30 7.12
CA THR A 23 2.68 -19.64 7.02
C THR A 23 3.74 -20.74 7.13
N TYR A 24 4.89 -20.58 6.47
CA TYR A 24 5.99 -21.54 6.55
C TYR A 24 6.77 -21.49 7.88
N LEU A 25 6.82 -20.33 8.54
CA LEU A 25 7.51 -20.13 9.82
C LEU A 25 6.65 -20.52 11.03
N GLY A 26 5.37 -20.86 10.84
CA GLY A 26 4.44 -21.22 11.93
C GLY A 26 4.11 -20.06 12.88
N GLN A 27 4.42 -18.82 12.50
CA GLN A 27 4.23 -17.60 13.30
C GLN A 27 3.01 -16.82 12.81
N ILE A 28 1.81 -17.30 13.16
CA ILE A 28 0.57 -16.88 12.46
C ILE A 28 -0.17 -15.75 13.19
N ASP A 29 -0.22 -15.71 14.52
CA ASP A 29 -1.28 -14.92 15.16
C ASP A 29 -0.92 -13.44 15.44
N LYS A 30 0.22 -13.18 16.10
CA LYS A 30 0.56 -11.81 16.55
C LYS A 30 1.40 -11.03 15.54
N ILE A 31 2.38 -11.68 14.92
CA ILE A 31 3.31 -11.01 13.99
C ILE A 31 2.58 -10.68 12.69
N GLN A 32 1.76 -11.59 12.16
CA GLN A 32 0.94 -11.33 10.98
C GLN A 32 0.05 -10.11 11.20
N SER A 33 -0.68 -10.05 12.32
CA SER A 33 -1.57 -8.92 12.65
C SER A 33 -0.83 -7.57 12.68
N ASN A 34 0.33 -7.49 13.35
CA ASN A 34 1.10 -6.25 13.41
C ASN A 34 1.62 -5.81 12.03
N VAL A 35 2.05 -6.76 11.20
CA VAL A 35 2.53 -6.46 9.84
C VAL A 35 1.39 -6.03 8.92
N VAL A 36 0.21 -6.66 9.04
CA VAL A 36 -1.00 -6.23 8.31
C VAL A 36 -1.35 -4.78 8.66
N ILE A 37 -1.42 -4.47 9.96
CA ILE A 37 -1.77 -3.14 10.45
C ILE A 37 -0.74 -2.11 9.97
N PHE A 38 0.56 -2.43 10.06
CA PHE A 38 1.62 -1.56 9.58
C PHE A 38 1.50 -1.28 8.08
N LEU A 39 1.28 -2.32 7.27
CA LEU A 39 1.14 -2.18 5.82
C LEU A 39 -0.12 -1.41 5.42
N MET A 40 -1.26 -1.64 6.09
CA MET A 40 -2.49 -0.89 5.84
C MET A 40 -2.32 0.59 6.17
N ASN A 41 -1.71 0.90 7.31
CA ASN A 41 -1.45 2.29 7.70
C ASN A 41 -0.47 2.97 6.74
N GLY A 42 0.59 2.26 6.32
CA GLY A 42 1.54 2.76 5.33
C GLY A 42 0.90 3.00 3.96
N PHE A 43 0.06 2.08 3.51
CA PHE A 43 -0.71 2.24 2.26
C PHE A 43 -1.61 3.46 2.31
N ALA A 44 -2.40 3.61 3.38
CA ALA A 44 -3.30 4.75 3.56
C ALA A 44 -2.54 6.09 3.57
N TYR A 45 -1.40 6.16 4.25
CA TYR A 45 -0.54 7.34 4.28
C TYR A 45 -0.03 7.73 2.89
N ILE A 46 0.47 6.77 2.12
CA ILE A 46 1.01 7.01 0.76
C ILE A 46 -0.12 7.48 -0.17
N VAL A 47 -1.26 6.78 -0.18
CA VAL A 47 -2.42 7.14 -1.00
C VAL A 47 -2.91 8.54 -0.67
N SER A 48 -3.11 8.84 0.62
CA SER A 48 -3.59 10.14 1.08
C SER A 48 -2.60 11.27 0.74
N SER A 49 -1.29 11.02 0.84
CA SER A 49 -0.27 12.01 0.48
C SER A 49 -0.30 12.33 -1.02
N ILE A 50 -0.45 11.32 -1.87
CA ILE A 50 -0.55 11.49 -3.33
C ILE A 50 -1.85 12.21 -3.70
N GLU A 51 -2.98 11.88 -3.07
CA GLU A 51 -4.23 12.59 -3.27
C GLU A 51 -4.11 14.07 -2.90
N LEU A 52 -3.53 14.36 -1.73
CA LEU A 52 -3.36 15.73 -1.22
C LEU A 52 -2.40 16.55 -2.10
N GLU A 53 -1.36 15.92 -2.65
CA GLU A 53 -0.45 16.54 -3.62
C GLU A 53 -1.16 16.85 -4.95
N ASN A 54 -2.02 15.96 -5.42
CA ASN A 54 -2.84 16.18 -6.61
C ASN A 54 -3.91 17.27 -6.40
N GLU A 55 -4.42 17.45 -5.18
CA GLU A 55 -5.37 18.51 -4.84
C GLU A 55 -4.70 19.90 -4.74
N LYS A 56 -3.46 19.95 -4.24
CA LYS A 56 -2.70 21.20 -4.11
C LYS A 56 -2.20 21.77 -5.44
N ASN A 57 -2.12 20.95 -6.49
CA ASN A 57 -1.59 21.35 -7.79
C ASN A 57 -2.60 21.04 -8.93
N PRO A 58 -3.72 21.80 -9.02
CA PRO A 58 -4.79 21.53 -9.99
C PRO A 58 -4.39 21.76 -11.47
N ASP A 59 -3.26 22.41 -11.75
CA ASP A 59 -2.84 22.80 -13.11
C ASP A 59 -2.33 21.66 -13.99
N ILE A 60 -2.24 20.42 -13.50
CA ILE A 60 -1.82 19.23 -14.30
C ILE A 60 -3.04 18.38 -14.71
N LYS A 61 -4.26 18.93 -14.65
CA LYS A 61 -5.47 18.28 -15.20
C LYS A 61 -6.08 19.00 -16.40
N VAL A 62 -5.41 20.03 -16.95
CA VAL A 62 -5.78 20.64 -18.22
C VAL A 62 -4.66 20.40 -19.23
N GLU A 63 -4.53 19.14 -19.67
CA GLU A 63 -4.12 18.73 -21.03
C GLU A 63 -3.77 17.23 -21.03
N GLY A 64 -4.55 16.44 -21.79
CA GLY A 64 -4.19 15.08 -22.21
C GLY A 64 -5.12 13.98 -21.74
#